data_AF-A0A669QRL8-F1
#
_entry.id   AF-A0A669QRL8-F1
#
_cell.length_a   1.000
_cell.length_b   1.000
_cell.length_c   1.000
_cell.angle_alpha   90.00
_cell.angle_beta   90.00
_cell.angle_gamma   90.00
#
_symmetry.space_group_name_H-M   'P 1'
#
loop_
_entity.id
_entity.type
_entity.pdbx_description
1 polymer ?
#
loop_
_entity_poly.entity_id
_entity_poly.type
_entity_poly.pdbx_seq_one_letter_code
_entity_poly.pdbx_strand_id
1 'polypeptide(L)'
;KKCWEHLRICPQEYTCCTSEMEDKLSQQSKLEFENLVEETSHFVRTTFVSRHKKFDEFFRELLENAERSLNDMFVRTYGTLYMQNSEVFQDLFTELKRYYTGGNVNLEEMLNDFWARLLERMFQLINPQYHFTEDYLECVSKYTDQLKPFGDVPRKLKVQVTRAFIAARTFVQGLTVGREVANRVSKVSPTPGCIRALMKMLYCPYCRGLPTVKPCNNYCLNVMKGCLANQADLDTEWNLFIGKKRGSIKQTVKMLE
;
A
#
# COMPACT_ATOMS: atom_id res chain seq x y z
N LYS A 1 39.87 -19.45 44.72
CA LYS A 1 39.09 -18.50 43.89
C LYS A 1 38.06 -19.32 43.12
N LYS A 2 36.76 -19.14 43.36
CA LYS A 2 35.71 -19.94 42.72
C LYS A 2 35.63 -19.58 41.23
N CYS A 3 35.85 -20.55 40.35
CA CYS A 3 35.84 -20.38 38.88
C CYS A 3 34.42 -20.21 38.28
N TRP A 4 33.39 -19.94 39.09
CA TRP A 4 31.98 -20.05 38.69
C TRP A 4 31.15 -18.76 38.86
N GLU A 5 31.69 -17.72 39.52
CA GLU A 5 30.96 -16.50 39.88
C GLU A 5 31.04 -15.39 38.79
N HIS A 6 31.67 -15.65 37.64
CA HIS A 6 31.89 -14.64 36.59
C HIS A 6 30.77 -14.53 35.54
N LEU A 7 29.83 -15.48 35.51
CA LEU A 7 28.72 -15.47 34.54
C LEU A 7 27.57 -14.58 34.99
N ARG A 8 26.98 -13.85 34.03
CA ARG A 8 25.91 -12.86 34.26
C ARG A 8 24.53 -13.36 33.86
N ILE A 9 24.46 -14.33 32.94
CA ILE A 9 23.20 -14.81 32.35
C ILE A 9 22.95 -16.27 32.72
N CYS A 10 23.94 -17.13 32.52
CA CYS A 10 23.83 -18.54 32.87
C CYS A 10 23.90 -18.77 34.38
N PRO A 11 23.27 -19.85 34.90
CA PRO A 11 23.36 -20.20 36.32
C PRO A 11 24.82 -20.33 36.78
N GLN A 12 25.12 -19.79 37.98
CA GLN A 12 26.46 -19.82 38.59
C GLN A 12 26.74 -21.19 39.22
N GLU A 13 26.88 -22.21 38.37
CA GLU A 13 27.26 -23.58 38.71
C GLU A 13 28.57 -23.97 38.01
N TYR A 14 28.98 -25.25 38.07
CA TYR A 14 30.06 -25.76 37.22
C TYR A 14 29.79 -25.45 35.74
N THR A 15 30.66 -24.65 35.10
CA THR A 15 30.50 -24.11 33.74
C THR A 15 31.74 -24.29 32.83
N CYS A 16 31.54 -24.69 31.59
CA CYS A 16 32.58 -24.73 30.56
C CYS A 16 32.82 -23.37 29.88
N CYS A 17 32.05 -22.32 30.23
CA CYS A 17 32.12 -21.01 29.58
C CYS A 17 32.86 -19.96 30.42
N THR A 18 33.72 -19.17 29.76
CA THR A 18 34.26 -17.90 30.29
C THR A 18 33.26 -16.76 30.07
N SER A 19 33.51 -15.59 30.70
CA SER A 19 32.68 -14.38 30.46
C SER A 19 32.71 -13.97 28.99
N GLU A 20 33.87 -14.05 28.33
CA GLU A 20 34.00 -13.72 26.90
C GLU A 20 33.20 -14.69 26.02
N MET A 21 33.18 -15.98 26.36
CA MET A 21 32.35 -16.96 25.68
C MET A 21 30.86 -16.66 25.87
N GLU A 22 30.44 -16.31 27.09
CA GLU A 22 29.05 -15.93 27.38
C GLU A 22 28.61 -14.72 26.55
N ASP A 23 29.45 -13.68 26.45
CA ASP A 23 29.17 -12.48 25.66
C ASP A 23 29.04 -12.80 24.16
N LYS A 24 29.96 -13.61 23.60
CA LYS A 24 29.91 -14.02 22.18
C LYS A 24 28.68 -14.86 21.87
N LEU A 25 28.35 -15.84 22.71
CA LEU A 25 27.16 -16.68 22.56
C LEU A 25 25.87 -15.86 22.71
N SER A 26 25.87 -14.85 23.59
CA SER A 26 24.74 -13.93 23.71
C SER A 26 24.53 -13.13 22.43
N GLN A 27 25.59 -12.62 21.79
CA GLN A 27 25.48 -11.95 20.49
C GLN A 27 25.04 -12.89 19.38
N GLN A 28 25.55 -14.12 19.37
CA GLN A 28 25.11 -15.15 18.42
C GLN A 28 23.61 -15.43 18.56
N SER A 29 23.10 -15.58 19.79
CA SER A 29 21.67 -15.85 20.04
C SER A 29 20.77 -14.73 19.54
N LYS A 30 21.25 -13.49 19.65
CA LYS A 30 20.59 -12.30 19.11
C LYS A 30 20.53 -12.36 17.59
N LEU A 31 21.66 -12.60 16.93
CA LEU A 31 21.75 -12.65 15.46
C LEU A 31 20.88 -13.78 14.87
N GLU A 32 20.88 -14.96 15.49
CA GLU A 32 20.02 -16.07 15.06
C GLU A 32 18.53 -15.73 15.15
N PHE A 33 18.13 -15.05 16.23
CA PHE A 33 16.75 -14.55 16.37
C PHE A 33 16.40 -13.48 15.32
N GLU A 34 17.27 -12.49 15.12
CA GLU A 34 17.06 -11.43 14.12
C GLU A 34 16.93 -12.01 12.71
N ASN A 35 17.79 -12.98 12.35
CA ASN A 35 17.72 -13.67 11.06
C ASN A 35 16.41 -14.45 10.91
N LEU A 36 15.98 -15.18 11.95
CA LEU A 36 14.72 -15.93 11.91
C LEU A 36 13.51 -15.01 11.69
N VAL A 37 13.48 -13.85 12.35
CA VAL A 37 12.43 -12.84 12.18
C VAL A 37 12.47 -12.26 10.76
N GLU A 38 13.66 -11.93 10.26
CA GLU A 38 13.86 -11.40 8.91
C GLU A 38 13.40 -12.39 7.82
N GLU A 39 13.77 -13.66 7.96
CA GLU A 39 13.37 -14.76 7.07
C GLU A 39 11.85 -15.00 7.13
N THR A 40 11.26 -15.06 8.32
CA THR A 40 9.82 -15.27 8.48
C THR A 40 9.02 -14.11 7.91
N SER A 41 9.53 -12.88 8.03
CA SER A 41 8.89 -11.68 7.47
C SER A 41 9.01 -11.59 5.94
N HIS A 42 9.95 -12.31 5.32
CA HIS A 42 10.23 -12.23 3.89
C HIS A 42 8.99 -12.52 3.03
N PHE A 43 8.22 -13.55 3.41
CA PHE A 43 6.98 -13.90 2.70
C PHE A 43 5.96 -12.75 2.69
N VAL A 44 5.76 -12.09 3.83
CA VAL A 44 4.81 -10.97 3.94
C VAL A 44 5.27 -9.81 3.06
N ARG A 45 6.55 -9.46 3.14
CA ARG A 45 7.14 -8.36 2.36
C ARG A 45 7.03 -8.59 0.85
N THR A 46 7.45 -9.76 0.39
CA THR A 46 7.39 -10.14 -1.04
C THR A 46 5.95 -10.23 -1.54
N THR A 47 5.02 -10.67 -0.69
CA THR A 47 3.59 -10.66 -1.02
C THR A 47 3.09 -9.24 -1.29
N PHE A 48 3.37 -8.27 -0.42
CA PHE A 48 2.97 -6.87 -0.67
C PHE A 48 3.57 -6.30 -1.95
N VAL A 49 4.85 -6.57 -2.23
CA VAL A 49 5.52 -6.14 -3.47
C VAL A 49 4.84 -6.73 -4.70
N SER A 50 4.59 -8.05 -4.68
CA SER A 50 3.96 -8.75 -5.80
C SER A 50 2.53 -8.25 -6.04
N ARG A 51 1.74 -8.09 -4.98
CA ARG A 51 0.35 -7.60 -5.10
C ARG A 51 0.29 -6.14 -5.53
N HIS A 52 1.20 -5.30 -5.06
CA HIS A 52 1.33 -3.92 -5.51
C HIS A 52 1.56 -3.87 -7.01
N LYS A 53 2.60 -4.58 -7.49
CA LYS A 53 2.95 -4.60 -8.92
C LYS A 53 1.76 -5.05 -9.77
N LYS A 54 1.14 -6.19 -9.42
CA LYS A 54 0.01 -6.73 -10.19
C LYS A 54 -1.18 -5.78 -10.27
N PHE A 55 -1.52 -5.13 -9.16
CA PHE A 55 -2.67 -4.22 -9.16
C PHE A 55 -2.35 -2.91 -9.89
N ASP A 56 -1.13 -2.38 -9.75
CA ASP A 56 -0.71 -1.17 -10.44
C ASP A 56 -0.71 -1.35 -11.95
N GLU A 57 -0.15 -2.47 -12.42
CA GLU A 57 -0.14 -2.86 -13.84
C GLU A 57 -1.57 -3.01 -14.38
N PHE A 58 -2.43 -3.75 -13.68
CA PHE A 58 -3.84 -3.90 -14.02
C PHE A 58 -4.59 -2.56 -14.15
N PHE A 59 -4.46 -1.66 -13.17
CA PHE A 59 -5.21 -0.41 -13.17
C PHE A 59 -4.71 0.55 -14.26
N ARG A 60 -3.40 0.57 -14.54
CA ARG A 60 -2.83 1.34 -15.66
C ARG A 60 -3.33 0.84 -17.00
N GLU A 61 -3.29 -0.48 -17.23
CA GLU A 61 -3.82 -1.09 -18.45
C GLU A 61 -5.30 -0.81 -18.63
N LEU A 62 -6.09 -0.86 -17.55
CA LEU A 62 -7.50 -0.49 -17.58
C LEU A 62 -7.72 0.94 -18.09
N LEU A 63 -6.95 1.91 -17.59
CA LEU A 63 -7.04 3.30 -18.02
C LEU A 63 -6.63 3.49 -19.48
N GLU A 64 -5.54 2.86 -19.89
CA GLU A 64 -5.10 2.91 -21.30
C GLU A 64 -6.10 2.27 -22.24
N ASN A 65 -6.68 1.13 -21.85
CA ASN A 65 -7.71 0.45 -22.64
C ASN A 65 -8.99 1.29 -22.74
N ALA A 66 -9.40 1.94 -21.63
CA ALA A 66 -10.55 2.85 -21.65
C ALA A 66 -10.33 4.05 -22.56
N GLU A 67 -9.13 4.65 -22.53
CA GLU A 67 -8.76 5.77 -23.41
C GLU A 67 -8.74 5.35 -24.89
N ARG A 68 -8.07 4.23 -25.20
CA ARG A 68 -8.02 3.67 -26.57
C ARG A 68 -9.43 3.34 -27.08
N SER A 69 -10.25 2.68 -26.26
CA SER A 69 -11.61 2.30 -26.64
C SER A 69 -12.50 3.51 -26.88
N LEU A 70 -12.41 4.54 -26.03
CA LEU A 70 -13.13 5.80 -26.24
C LEU A 70 -12.70 6.46 -27.54
N ASN A 71 -11.39 6.59 -27.75
CA ASN A 71 -10.84 7.21 -28.95
C ASN A 71 -11.29 6.47 -30.23
N ASP A 72 -11.15 5.15 -30.27
CA ASP A 72 -11.53 4.34 -31.44
C ASP A 72 -13.02 4.44 -31.74
N MET A 73 -13.87 4.40 -30.71
CA MET A 73 -15.31 4.54 -30.87
C MET A 73 -15.69 5.94 -31.36
N PHE A 74 -15.08 6.99 -30.81
CA PHE A 74 -15.40 8.37 -31.14
C PHE A 74 -14.88 8.77 -32.53
N VAL A 75 -13.70 8.28 -32.93
CA VAL A 75 -13.21 8.44 -34.32
C VAL A 75 -14.18 7.78 -35.30
N ARG A 76 -14.67 6.58 -35.01
CA ARG A 76 -15.63 5.88 -35.89
C ARG A 76 -16.99 6.57 -35.95
N THR A 77 -17.46 7.14 -34.84
CA THR A 77 -18.81 7.69 -34.72
C THR A 77 -18.89 9.15 -35.17
N TYR A 78 -17.90 9.97 -34.79
CA TYR A 78 -17.90 11.42 -35.00
C TYR A 78 -16.84 11.90 -36.00
N GLY A 79 -15.92 11.02 -36.41
CA GLY A 79 -14.92 11.31 -37.44
C GLY A 79 -14.08 12.54 -37.12
N THR A 80 -13.92 13.40 -38.12
CA THR A 80 -13.09 14.61 -38.05
C THR A 80 -13.50 15.57 -36.93
N LEU A 81 -14.80 15.64 -36.59
CA LEU A 81 -15.31 16.51 -35.53
C LEU A 81 -14.67 16.19 -34.16
N TYR A 82 -14.59 14.91 -33.84
CA TYR A 82 -13.89 14.46 -32.64
C TYR A 82 -12.38 14.64 -32.78
N MET A 83 -11.78 14.25 -33.92
CA MET A 83 -10.32 14.33 -34.09
C MET A 83 -9.78 15.73 -33.85
N GLN A 84 -10.51 16.77 -34.29
CA GLN A 84 -10.16 18.18 -34.08
C GLN A 84 -10.29 18.68 -32.64
N ASN A 85 -11.04 17.96 -31.79
CA ASN A 85 -11.31 18.33 -30.40
C ASN A 85 -10.88 17.24 -29.41
N SER A 86 -10.08 16.28 -29.87
CA SER A 86 -9.70 15.08 -29.10
C SER A 86 -8.86 15.41 -27.87
N GLU A 87 -8.16 16.55 -27.89
CA GLU A 87 -7.38 17.09 -26.77
C GLU A 87 -8.19 17.19 -25.47
N VAL A 88 -9.48 17.56 -25.54
CA VAL A 88 -10.35 17.66 -24.33
C VAL A 88 -10.46 16.31 -23.60
N PHE A 89 -10.49 15.20 -24.35
CA PHE A 89 -10.55 13.86 -23.78
C PHE A 89 -9.16 13.34 -23.38
N GLN A 90 -8.12 13.65 -24.15
CA GLN A 90 -6.73 13.29 -23.82
C GLN A 90 -6.27 13.95 -22.51
N ASP A 91 -6.62 15.22 -22.30
CA ASP A 91 -6.37 15.94 -21.05
C ASP A 91 -7.04 15.26 -19.86
N LEU A 92 -8.31 14.85 -20.01
CA LEU A 92 -9.05 14.13 -18.98
C LEU A 92 -8.32 12.83 -18.57
N PHE A 93 -7.92 11.99 -19.53
CA PHE A 93 -7.19 10.77 -19.22
C PHE A 93 -5.80 11.03 -18.63
N THR A 94 -5.13 12.10 -19.06
CA THR A 94 -3.85 12.54 -18.48
C THR A 94 -4.00 12.90 -17.01
N GLU A 95 -5.02 13.69 -16.66
CA GLU A 95 -5.28 14.07 -15.28
C GLU A 95 -5.78 12.90 -14.43
N LEU A 96 -6.56 11.98 -14.98
CA LEU A 96 -6.93 10.72 -14.31
C LEU A 96 -5.70 9.87 -13.96
N LYS A 97 -4.77 9.71 -14.91
CA LYS A 97 -3.49 9.01 -14.68
C LYS A 97 -2.66 9.73 -13.62
N ARG A 98 -2.58 11.06 -13.67
CA ARG A 98 -1.86 11.89 -12.70
C ARG A 98 -2.45 11.80 -11.29
N TYR A 99 -3.78 11.81 -11.18
CA TYR A 99 -4.47 11.59 -9.91
C TYR A 99 -4.10 10.22 -9.32
N TYR A 100 -4.11 9.17 -10.15
CA TYR A 100 -3.80 7.82 -9.70
C TYR A 100 -2.34 7.68 -9.20
N THR A 101 -1.36 8.25 -9.90
CA THR A 101 0.07 8.14 -9.56
C THR A 101 0.49 8.96 -8.33
N GLY A 102 -0.41 9.77 -7.77
CA GLY A 102 -0.15 10.52 -6.55
C GLY A 102 -0.14 12.03 -6.71
N GLY A 103 -0.49 12.56 -7.88
CA GLY A 103 -0.63 13.99 -8.10
C GLY A 103 -1.60 14.65 -7.12
N ASN A 104 -1.32 15.91 -6.77
CA ASN A 104 -2.21 16.76 -6.00
C ASN A 104 -3.30 17.33 -6.91
N VAL A 105 -4.22 16.44 -7.33
CA VAL A 105 -5.31 16.74 -8.26
C VAL A 105 -6.63 16.56 -7.50
N ASN A 106 -7.51 17.54 -7.58
CA ASN A 106 -8.88 17.40 -7.11
C ASN A 106 -9.73 16.73 -8.20
N LEU A 107 -10.07 15.46 -7.99
CA LEU A 107 -10.79 14.66 -8.99
C LEU A 107 -12.18 15.22 -9.31
N GLU A 108 -12.88 15.80 -8.33
CA GLU A 108 -14.21 16.36 -8.58
C GLU A 108 -14.15 17.64 -9.41
N GLU A 109 -13.20 18.52 -9.11
CA GLU A 109 -12.95 19.76 -9.83
C GLU A 109 -12.52 19.48 -11.27
N MET A 110 -11.54 18.60 -11.46
CA MET A 110 -11.08 18.18 -12.78
C MET A 110 -12.23 17.62 -13.65
N LEU A 111 -13.13 16.83 -13.06
CA LEU A 111 -14.29 16.32 -13.79
C LEU A 111 -15.28 17.43 -14.12
N ASN A 112 -15.53 18.38 -13.22
CA ASN A 112 -16.39 19.52 -13.50
C ASN A 112 -15.81 20.39 -14.63
N ASP A 113 -14.50 20.65 -14.60
CA ASP A 113 -13.78 21.43 -15.63
C ASP A 113 -13.84 20.75 -17.00
N PHE A 114 -13.69 19.42 -17.03
CA PHE A 114 -13.86 18.63 -18.26
C PHE A 114 -15.26 18.86 -18.87
N TRP A 115 -16.32 18.77 -18.07
CA TRP A 115 -17.68 18.93 -18.57
C TRP A 115 -17.99 20.37 -19.01
N ALA A 116 -17.43 21.38 -18.32
CA ALA A 116 -17.55 22.78 -18.71
C ALA A 116 -16.86 23.02 -20.07
N ARG A 117 -15.58 22.61 -20.20
CA ARG A 117 -14.82 22.72 -21.46
C ARG A 117 -15.53 21.98 -22.60
N LEU A 118 -16.08 20.79 -22.34
CA LEU A 118 -16.81 20.02 -23.34
C LEU A 118 -18.10 20.71 -23.77
N LEU A 119 -18.85 21.30 -22.84
CA LEU A 119 -20.06 22.06 -23.15
C LEU A 119 -19.76 23.25 -24.05
N GLU A 120 -18.77 24.05 -23.70
CA GLU A 120 -18.40 25.25 -24.46
C GLU A 120 -18.00 24.89 -25.90
N ARG A 121 -17.17 23.84 -26.07
CA ARG A 121 -16.78 23.32 -27.38
C ARG A 121 -17.99 22.83 -28.18
N MET A 122 -18.86 22.02 -27.56
CA MET A 122 -20.05 21.51 -28.25
C MET A 122 -21.03 22.63 -28.62
N PHE A 123 -21.19 23.63 -27.77
CA PHE A 123 -22.09 24.76 -28.01
C PHE A 123 -21.66 25.58 -29.23
N GLN A 124 -20.36 25.82 -29.38
CA GLN A 124 -19.77 26.45 -30.57
C GLN A 124 -19.98 25.59 -31.84
N LEU A 125 -19.76 24.28 -31.74
CA LEU A 125 -19.88 23.36 -32.88
C LEU A 125 -21.32 23.20 -33.37
N ILE A 126 -22.31 23.26 -32.47
CA ILE A 126 -23.73 23.17 -32.80
C ILE A 126 -24.27 24.48 -33.40
N ASN A 127 -23.64 25.62 -33.08
CA ASN A 127 -24.07 26.95 -33.50
C ASN A 127 -23.01 27.70 -34.31
N PRO A 128 -22.50 27.13 -35.43
CA PRO A 128 -21.37 27.67 -36.16
C PRO A 128 -21.67 29.04 -36.82
N GLN A 129 -22.95 29.37 -37.02
CA GLN A 129 -23.37 30.68 -37.54
C GLN A 129 -23.13 31.86 -36.57
N TYR A 130 -22.86 31.58 -35.29
CA TYR A 130 -22.66 32.61 -34.27
C TYR A 130 -21.22 32.60 -33.76
N HIS A 131 -20.71 33.80 -33.43
CA HIS A 131 -19.45 33.96 -32.72
C HIS A 131 -19.75 34.28 -31.27
N PHE A 132 -19.27 33.43 -30.35
CA PHE A 132 -19.50 33.58 -28.91
C PHE A 132 -18.23 34.12 -28.25
N THR A 133 -18.38 35.13 -27.40
CA THR A 133 -17.30 35.62 -26.53
C THR A 133 -17.07 34.67 -25.36
N GLU A 134 -15.89 34.75 -24.73
CA GLU A 134 -15.56 33.96 -23.55
C GLU A 134 -16.57 34.19 -22.40
N ASP A 135 -16.91 35.46 -22.12
CA ASP A 135 -17.95 35.81 -21.13
C ASP A 135 -19.31 35.17 -21.41
N TYR A 136 -19.67 35.02 -22.69
CA TYR A 136 -20.93 34.38 -23.07
C TYR A 136 -20.88 32.88 -22.80
N LEU A 137 -19.76 32.22 -23.09
CA LEU A 137 -19.55 30.79 -22.83
C LEU A 137 -19.50 30.51 -21.33
N GLU A 138 -18.85 31.36 -20.54
CA GLU A 138 -18.87 31.27 -19.07
C GLU A 138 -20.31 31.40 -18.54
N CYS A 139 -21.09 32.30 -19.12
CA CYS A 139 -22.52 32.44 -18.82
C CYS A 139 -23.28 31.14 -19.14
N VAL A 140 -23.05 30.52 -20.30
CA VAL A 140 -23.65 29.22 -20.67
C VAL A 140 -23.27 28.16 -19.63
N SER A 141 -22.00 28.09 -19.24
CA SER A 141 -21.49 27.15 -18.23
C SER A 141 -22.23 27.31 -16.88
N LYS A 142 -22.66 28.52 -16.49
CA LYS A 142 -23.45 28.77 -15.26
C LYS A 142 -24.85 28.15 -15.28
N TYR A 143 -25.45 27.93 -16.45
CA TYR A 143 -26.79 27.32 -16.57
C TYR A 143 -26.76 25.79 -16.74
N THR A 144 -25.57 25.17 -16.75
CA THR A 144 -25.38 23.72 -16.97
C THR A 144 -26.21 22.86 -16.04
N ASP A 145 -26.29 23.21 -14.75
CA ASP A 145 -27.02 22.43 -13.74
C ASP A 145 -28.55 22.46 -13.95
N GLN A 146 -29.07 23.56 -14.50
CA GLN A 146 -30.50 23.73 -14.77
C GLN A 146 -30.90 23.06 -16.08
N LEU A 147 -30.11 23.26 -17.13
CA LEU A 147 -30.41 22.79 -18.48
C LEU A 147 -30.02 21.33 -18.70
N LYS A 148 -29.05 20.82 -17.94
CA LYS A 148 -28.51 19.45 -18.04
C LYS A 148 -28.29 19.01 -19.49
N PRO A 149 -27.42 19.69 -20.26
CA PRO A 149 -27.18 19.38 -21.67
C PRO A 149 -26.69 17.94 -21.90
N PHE A 150 -26.02 17.36 -20.90
CA PHE A 150 -25.56 15.96 -20.89
C PHE A 150 -26.44 15.04 -20.03
N GLY A 151 -27.64 15.49 -19.66
CA GLY A 151 -28.53 14.79 -18.74
C GLY A 151 -27.87 14.50 -17.39
N ASP A 152 -28.06 13.28 -16.90
CA ASP A 152 -27.49 12.83 -15.63
C ASP A 152 -26.09 12.20 -15.76
N VAL A 153 -25.51 12.16 -16.98
CA VAL A 153 -24.23 11.50 -17.24
C VAL A 153 -23.08 12.13 -16.43
N PRO A 154 -22.88 13.47 -16.40
CA PRO A 154 -21.80 14.07 -15.62
C PRO A 154 -21.85 13.70 -14.13
N ARG A 155 -23.05 13.73 -13.55
CA ARG A 155 -23.27 13.40 -12.14
C ARG A 155 -22.96 11.92 -11.85
N LYS A 156 -23.46 11.00 -12.68
CA LYS A 156 -23.24 9.55 -12.51
C LYS A 156 -21.77 9.20 -12.68
N LEU A 157 -21.13 9.73 -13.75
CA LEU A 157 -19.73 9.51 -14.03
C LEU A 157 -18.84 10.05 -12.91
N LYS A 158 -19.12 11.26 -12.41
CA LYS A 158 -18.40 11.83 -11.26
C LYS A 158 -18.44 10.92 -10.04
N VAL A 159 -19.61 10.45 -9.63
CA VAL A 159 -19.73 9.57 -8.45
C VAL A 159 -18.99 8.25 -8.64
N GLN A 160 -19.10 7.64 -9.82
CA GLN A 160 -18.46 6.34 -10.11
C GLN A 160 -16.93 6.47 -10.20
N VAL A 161 -16.43 7.43 -11.00
CA VAL A 161 -15.00 7.68 -11.20
C VAL A 161 -14.34 8.08 -9.89
N THR A 162 -14.93 9.01 -9.13
CA THR A 162 -14.37 9.43 -7.85
C THR A 162 -14.22 8.27 -6.87
N ARG A 163 -15.25 7.43 -6.74
CA ARG A 163 -15.18 6.24 -5.86
C ARG A 163 -14.15 5.22 -6.35
N ALA A 164 -14.09 4.96 -7.65
CA ALA A 164 -13.15 4.00 -8.24
C ALA A 164 -11.70 4.40 -8.06
N PHE A 165 -11.36 5.64 -8.37
CA PHE A 165 -9.99 6.13 -8.28
C PHE A 165 -9.53 6.27 -6.83
N ILE A 166 -10.39 6.75 -5.92
CA ILE A 166 -10.06 6.80 -4.49
C ILE A 166 -9.79 5.39 -3.95
N ALA A 167 -10.66 4.42 -4.28
CA ALA A 167 -10.50 3.04 -3.81
C ALA A 167 -9.20 2.40 -4.35
N ALA A 168 -8.94 2.54 -5.66
CA ALA A 168 -7.73 2.03 -6.30
C ALA A 168 -6.45 2.66 -5.73
N ARG A 169 -6.39 3.99 -5.66
CA ARG A 169 -5.25 4.74 -5.12
C ARG A 169 -4.99 4.35 -3.66
N THR A 170 -6.03 4.33 -2.83
CA THR A 170 -5.94 3.96 -1.42
C THR A 170 -5.48 2.51 -1.23
N PHE A 171 -5.89 1.60 -2.11
CA PHE A 171 -5.47 0.21 -2.07
C PHE A 171 -3.98 0.08 -2.37
N VAL A 172 -3.50 0.67 -3.46
CA VAL A 172 -2.09 0.62 -3.89
C VAL A 172 -1.17 1.29 -2.88
N GLN A 173 -1.50 2.49 -2.42
CA GLN A 173 -0.77 3.16 -1.34
C GLN A 173 -0.76 2.31 -0.07
N GLY A 174 -1.87 1.64 0.21
CA GLY A 174 -1.97 0.64 1.25
C GLY A 174 -0.91 -0.44 1.13
N LEU A 175 -0.79 -1.08 -0.02
CA LEU A 175 0.19 -2.15 -0.22
C LEU A 175 1.63 -1.67 0.00
N THR A 176 1.94 -0.43 -0.40
CA THR A 176 3.24 0.20 -0.11
C THR A 176 3.48 0.38 1.38
N VAL A 177 2.50 0.93 2.11
CA VAL A 177 2.59 1.10 3.57
C VAL A 177 2.72 -0.26 4.28
N GLY A 178 1.95 -1.28 3.86
CA GLY A 178 2.03 -2.62 4.42
C GLY A 178 3.42 -3.24 4.26
N ARG A 179 4.05 -3.07 3.08
CA ARG A 179 5.44 -3.47 2.84
C ARG A 179 6.41 -2.74 3.78
N GLU A 180 6.27 -1.43 3.93
CA GLU A 180 7.16 -0.61 4.75
C GLU A 180 7.05 -0.96 6.23
N VAL A 181 5.84 -1.16 6.73
CA VAL A 181 5.61 -1.63 8.11
C VAL A 181 6.26 -2.99 8.30
N ALA A 182 6.01 -3.97 7.43
CA ALA A 182 6.62 -5.30 7.53
C ALA A 182 8.16 -5.25 7.52
N ASN A 183 8.75 -4.38 6.70
CA ASN A 183 10.20 -4.13 6.65
C ASN A 183 10.77 -3.48 7.91
N ARG A 184 10.03 -2.56 8.55
CA ARG A 184 10.49 -1.89 9.77
C ARG A 184 10.36 -2.79 10.98
N VAL A 185 9.26 -3.53 11.07
CA VAL A 185 8.95 -4.46 12.16
C VAL A 185 9.96 -5.61 12.21
N SER A 186 10.42 -6.11 11.06
CA SER A 186 11.43 -7.18 11.01
C SER A 186 12.82 -6.75 11.52
N LYS A 187 13.09 -5.44 11.55
CA LYS A 187 14.39 -4.86 11.95
C LYS A 187 14.39 -4.29 13.37
N VAL A 188 13.31 -4.49 14.13
CA VAL A 188 13.25 -4.07 15.54
C VAL A 188 14.20 -4.94 16.34
N SER A 189 15.24 -4.33 16.91
CA SER A 189 16.21 -5.05 17.75
C SER A 189 15.55 -5.62 19.01
N PRO A 190 15.91 -6.85 19.41
CA PRO A 190 15.39 -7.46 20.63
C PRO A 190 15.85 -6.69 21.87
N THR A 191 14.99 -6.66 22.90
CA THR A 191 15.31 -5.99 24.17
C THR A 191 16.44 -6.72 24.92
N PRO A 192 17.18 -6.05 25.82
CA PRO A 192 18.17 -6.71 26.67
C PRO A 192 17.59 -7.86 27.52
N GLY A 193 16.30 -7.78 27.88
CA GLY A 193 15.58 -8.88 28.54
C GLY A 193 15.43 -10.09 27.64
N CYS A 194 15.01 -9.88 26.38
CA CYS A 194 14.92 -10.93 25.38
C CYS A 194 16.28 -11.56 25.08
N ILE A 195 17.33 -10.78 24.87
CA ILE A 195 18.69 -11.29 24.59
C ILE A 195 19.17 -12.22 25.72
N ARG A 196 18.97 -11.83 26.99
CA ARG A 196 19.28 -12.69 28.15
C ARG A 196 18.45 -13.97 28.15
N ALA A 197 17.17 -13.89 27.82
CA ALA A 197 16.29 -15.06 27.78
C ALA A 197 16.65 -16.03 26.63
N LEU A 198 17.00 -15.52 25.45
CA LEU A 198 17.48 -16.29 24.30
C LEU A 198 18.80 -16.99 24.62
N MET A 199 19.77 -16.25 25.16
CA MET A 199 21.06 -16.82 25.61
C MET A 199 20.85 -17.95 26.64
N LYS A 200 19.97 -17.72 27.61
CA LYS A 200 19.61 -18.71 28.63
C LYS A 200 18.99 -19.98 28.05
N MET A 201 18.14 -19.82 27.05
CA MET A 201 17.43 -20.91 26.41
C MET A 201 18.30 -21.72 25.45
N LEU A 202 19.12 -21.04 24.64
CA LEU A 202 19.86 -21.65 23.54
C LEU A 202 21.25 -22.15 23.95
N TYR A 203 22.01 -21.38 24.73
CA TYR A 203 23.44 -21.65 24.92
C TYR A 203 23.87 -21.95 26.36
N CYS A 204 23.08 -21.61 27.38
CA CYS A 204 23.43 -22.05 28.74
C CYS A 204 23.51 -23.58 28.92
N PRO A 205 22.78 -24.44 28.18
CA PRO A 205 23.04 -25.88 28.21
C PRO A 205 24.45 -26.24 27.77
N TYR A 206 25.01 -25.57 26.76
CA TYR A 206 26.40 -25.77 26.32
C TYR A 206 27.38 -25.38 27.42
N CYS A 207 27.15 -24.24 28.07
CA CYS A 207 27.97 -23.81 29.20
C CYS A 207 27.88 -24.78 30.39
N ARG A 208 26.78 -25.51 30.58
CA ARG A 208 26.64 -26.53 31.64
C ARG A 208 27.15 -27.92 31.23
N GLY A 209 27.78 -28.06 30.06
CA GLY A 209 28.24 -29.36 29.56
C GLY A 209 27.12 -30.27 29.04
N LEU A 210 25.96 -29.71 28.70
CA LEU A 210 24.77 -30.41 28.20
C LEU A 210 24.41 -29.96 26.75
N PRO A 211 25.32 -30.09 25.76
CA PRO A 211 25.12 -29.53 24.41
C PRO A 211 24.03 -30.22 23.59
N THR A 212 23.61 -31.44 23.96
CA THR A 212 22.59 -32.21 23.24
C THR A 212 21.16 -31.92 23.70
N VAL A 213 20.99 -31.20 24.80
CA VAL A 213 19.69 -30.90 25.39
C VAL A 213 19.03 -29.74 24.65
N LYS A 214 17.87 -30.00 24.06
CA LYS A 214 17.04 -28.97 23.42
C LYS A 214 16.12 -28.29 24.44
N PRO A 215 15.77 -27.01 24.24
CA PRO A 215 14.80 -26.34 25.10
C PRO A 215 13.42 -26.98 24.99
N CYS A 216 12.71 -27.07 26.11
CA CYS A 216 11.33 -27.55 26.15
C CYS A 216 10.44 -26.65 25.26
N ASN A 217 9.43 -27.23 24.61
CA ASN A 217 8.55 -26.49 23.69
C ASN A 217 7.89 -25.26 24.36
N ASN A 218 7.29 -25.44 25.53
CA ASN A 218 6.65 -24.34 26.27
C ASN A 218 7.66 -23.27 26.73
N TYR A 219 8.89 -23.68 27.06
CA TYR A 219 9.93 -22.72 27.42
C TYR A 219 10.31 -21.86 26.21
N CYS A 220 10.49 -22.49 25.05
CA CYS A 220 10.74 -21.80 23.78
C CYS A 220 9.62 -20.82 23.44
N LEU A 221 8.37 -21.27 23.46
CA LEU A 221 7.22 -20.41 23.16
C LEU A 221 7.14 -19.20 24.09
N ASN A 222 7.42 -19.37 25.39
CA ASN A 222 7.38 -18.26 26.35
C ASN A 222 8.49 -17.23 26.09
N VAL A 223 9.71 -17.69 25.78
CA VAL A 223 10.82 -16.80 25.42
C VAL A 223 10.50 -16.05 24.13
N MET A 224 10.03 -16.75 23.09
CA MET A 224 9.68 -16.14 21.81
C MET A 224 8.54 -15.12 21.94
N LYS A 225 7.49 -15.42 22.71
CA LYS A 225 6.40 -14.47 23.00
C LYS A 225 6.90 -13.21 23.69
N GLY A 226 7.78 -13.35 24.68
CA GLY A 226 8.38 -12.20 25.37
C GLY A 226 9.27 -11.37 24.44
N CYS A 227 10.01 -12.02 23.55
CA CYS A 227 10.86 -11.35 22.55
C CYS A 227 10.07 -10.61 21.47
N LEU A 228 8.90 -11.13 21.09
CA LEU A 228 8.03 -10.59 20.04
C LEU A 228 6.89 -9.72 20.56
N ALA A 229 6.92 -9.30 21.83
CA ALA A 229 5.84 -8.55 22.46
C ALA A 229 5.54 -7.23 21.72
N ASN A 230 6.59 -6.46 21.37
CA ASN A 230 6.44 -5.19 20.64
C ASN A 230 5.83 -5.39 19.24
N GLN A 231 6.12 -6.52 18.60
CA GLN A 231 5.54 -6.90 17.30
C GLN A 231 4.08 -7.33 17.47
N ALA A 232 3.75 -8.01 18.56
CA ALA A 232 2.40 -8.45 18.87
C ALA A 232 1.45 -7.28 19.14
N ASP A 233 1.94 -6.16 19.67
CA ASP A 233 1.14 -4.94 19.87
C ASP A 233 0.54 -4.40 18.56
N LEU A 234 1.15 -4.72 17.40
CA LEU A 234 0.66 -4.31 16.09
C LEU A 234 -0.47 -5.20 15.55
N ASP A 235 -0.75 -6.36 16.16
CA ASP A 235 -1.68 -7.35 15.61
C ASP A 235 -3.08 -6.76 15.38
N THR A 236 -3.61 -5.99 16.33
CA THR A 236 -4.95 -5.39 16.21
C THR A 236 -5.02 -4.40 15.05
N GLU A 237 -4.09 -3.45 15.00
CA GLU A 237 -4.04 -2.43 13.94
C GLU A 237 -3.74 -3.04 12.57
N TRP A 238 -2.89 -4.07 12.53
CA TRP A 238 -2.58 -4.81 11.32
C TRP A 238 -3.81 -5.53 10.76
N ASN A 239 -4.58 -6.21 11.62
CA ASN A 239 -5.81 -6.89 11.22
C ASN A 239 -6.87 -5.90 10.72
N LEU A 240 -7.02 -4.74 11.39
CA LEU A 240 -7.87 -3.65 10.91
C LEU A 240 -7.42 -3.10 9.56
N PHE A 241 -6.11 -2.90 9.38
CA PHE A 241 -5.51 -2.45 8.14
C PHE A 241 -5.80 -3.43 6.99
N ILE A 242 -5.53 -4.72 7.17
CA ILE A 242 -5.82 -5.76 6.17
C ILE A 242 -7.32 -5.83 5.86
N GLY A 243 -8.17 -5.74 6.88
CA GLY A 243 -9.63 -5.70 6.73
C GLY A 243 -10.10 -4.54 5.83
N LYS A 244 -9.59 -3.32 6.08
CA LYS A 244 -9.88 -2.13 5.24
C LYS A 244 -9.44 -2.32 3.80
N LYS A 245 -8.25 -2.89 3.55
CA LYS A 245 -7.76 -3.14 2.18
C LYS A 245 -8.61 -4.18 1.44
N ARG A 246 -9.11 -5.20 2.14
CA ARG A 246 -10.08 -6.15 1.57
C ARG A 246 -11.41 -5.48 1.21
N GLY A 247 -11.83 -4.46 1.94
CA GLY A 247 -12.98 -3.62 1.58
C GLY A 247 -12.74 -2.82 0.30
N SER A 248 -11.59 -2.12 0.21
CA SER A 248 -11.24 -1.32 -0.97
C SER A 248 -11.21 -2.14 -2.25
N ILE A 249 -10.61 -3.34 -2.24
CA ILE A 249 -10.55 -4.19 -3.45
C ILE A 249 -11.94 -4.68 -3.89
N LYS A 250 -12.82 -5.04 -2.95
CA LYS A 250 -14.21 -5.43 -3.27
C LYS A 250 -14.96 -4.29 -3.92
N GLN A 251 -14.77 -3.07 -3.42
CA GLN A 251 -15.38 -1.88 -3.98
C GLN A 251 -14.87 -1.65 -5.41
N THR A 252 -13.55 -1.72 -5.64
CA THR A 252 -12.95 -1.59 -6.99
C THR A 252 -13.51 -2.64 -7.95
N VAL A 253 -13.54 -3.92 -7.57
CA VAL A 253 -14.06 -5.00 -8.44
C VAL A 253 -15.53 -4.79 -8.78
N LYS A 254 -16.36 -4.45 -7.78
CA LYS A 254 -17.79 -4.18 -8.01
C LYS A 254 -18.05 -3.00 -8.95
N MET A 255 -17.10 -2.09 -9.12
CA MET A 255 -17.24 -0.96 -10.05
C MET A 255 -16.74 -1.28 -11.48
N LEU A 256 -16.13 -2.45 -11.67
CA LEU A 256 -15.69 -2.95 -12.98
C LEU A 256 -16.71 -3.91 -13.61
N GLU A 257 -17.67 -4.39 -12.81
CA GLU A 257 -18.87 -5.14 -13.22
C GLU A 257 -20.03 -4.18 -13.51
#